data_AF-A0A286GKQ4-F1
#
_entry.id   AF-A0A286GKQ4-F1
#
_cell.length_a   1.000
_cell.length_b   1.000
_cell.length_c   1.000
_cell.angle_alpha   90.00
_cell.angle_beta   90.00
_cell.angle_gamma   90.00
#
_symmetry.space_group_name_H-M   'P 1'
#
loop_
_entity.id
_entity.type
_entity.pdbx_description
1 polymer ?
#
loop_
_entity_poly.entity_id
_entity_poly.type
_entity_poly.pdbx_seq_one_letter_code
_entity_poly.pdbx_strand_id
1 'polypeptide(L)'
;MTTMPRRLLPVALLLTLAACAGEDKAPEPTAAAAVTPAAVATGTLPGVTAAALPEALAQAYTVLAESAQGQPAEVFQAKAAAAGTGALPEPEAPMTPDLHRAEAALRIALANNAGALLPREAATAQAAYDCWAVAERTGAPPSAAVDCRALFGSSIRELWARS
;
A
#
# COMPACT_ATOMS: atom_id res chain seq x y z
N MET A 1 46.55 2.05 -28.76
CA MET A 1 46.00 3.03 -27.80
C MET A 1 45.30 4.09 -28.62
N THR A 2 43.97 4.03 -28.69
CA THR A 2 43.18 4.80 -29.66
C THR A 2 42.18 5.66 -28.89
N THR A 3 42.42 6.96 -28.88
CA THR A 3 41.69 7.98 -28.12
C THR A 3 40.40 8.34 -28.85
N MET A 4 39.23 8.17 -28.24
CA MET A 4 37.95 8.66 -28.77
C MET A 4 37.52 9.97 -28.08
N PRO A 5 37.05 10.99 -28.84
CA PRO A 5 36.63 12.27 -28.29
C PRO A 5 35.18 12.25 -27.76
N ARG A 6 35.02 12.83 -26.56
CA ARG A 6 33.76 13.24 -25.93
C ARG A 6 33.01 14.25 -26.80
N ARG A 7 31.71 14.02 -27.03
CA ARG A 7 30.77 15.05 -27.51
C ARG A 7 29.90 15.52 -26.36
N LEU A 8 30.08 16.79 -26.00
CA LEU A 8 29.18 17.58 -25.17
C LEU A 8 28.00 18.03 -26.04
N LEU A 9 26.77 17.87 -25.53
CA LEU A 9 25.57 18.43 -26.16
C LEU A 9 25.05 19.58 -25.28
N PRO A 10 24.76 20.76 -25.86
CA PRO A 10 24.34 21.94 -25.13
C PRO A 10 22.85 21.91 -24.76
N VAL A 11 22.59 22.45 -23.56
CA VAL A 11 21.28 22.87 -23.05
C VAL A 11 20.74 24.00 -23.95
N ALA A 12 19.55 23.81 -24.52
CA ALA A 12 18.81 24.87 -25.20
C ALA A 12 17.53 25.17 -24.39
N LEU A 13 17.61 26.28 -23.66
CA LEU A 13 16.51 26.94 -22.97
C LEU A 13 15.68 27.70 -24.01
N LEU A 14 14.39 27.38 -24.16
CA LEU A 14 13.46 28.16 -25.00
C LEU A 14 12.23 28.53 -24.17
N LEU A 15 12.27 29.75 -23.64
CA LEU A 15 11.12 30.51 -23.18
C LEU A 15 10.32 30.97 -24.41
N THR A 16 9.04 30.61 -24.47
CA THR A 16 8.07 31.33 -25.31
C THR A 16 6.82 31.63 -24.48
N LEU A 17 6.66 32.91 -24.14
CA LEU A 17 5.39 33.51 -23.74
C LEU A 17 4.66 33.93 -25.02
N ALA A 18 3.46 33.40 -25.23
CA ALA A 18 2.48 34.01 -26.13
C ALA A 18 1.09 33.81 -25.52
N ALA A 19 0.57 34.90 -24.98
CA ALA A 19 -0.82 35.07 -24.60
C ALA A 19 -1.69 35.15 -25.87
N CYS A 20 -2.78 34.39 -25.91
CA CYS A 20 -3.93 34.71 -26.75
C CYS A 20 -5.19 34.59 -25.89
N ALA A 21 -5.81 35.75 -25.70
CA ALA A 21 -7.13 35.95 -25.14
C ALA A 21 -8.20 35.33 -26.05
N GLY A 22 -9.25 34.80 -25.42
CA GLY A 22 -10.45 34.28 -26.08
C GLY A 22 -11.52 34.02 -25.04
N GLU A 23 -12.37 35.02 -24.84
CA GLU A 23 -13.51 35.04 -23.92
C GLU A 23 -14.69 34.20 -24.44
N ASP A 24 -15.44 33.65 -23.46
CA ASP A 24 -16.83 33.19 -23.47
C ASP A 24 -17.29 32.00 -24.34
N LYS A 25 -17.36 30.81 -23.70
CA LYS A 25 -18.61 30.05 -23.51
C LYS A 25 -18.37 28.90 -22.53
N ALA A 26 -19.05 28.92 -21.38
CA ALA A 26 -19.08 27.79 -20.45
C ALA A 26 -20.06 26.71 -20.94
N PRO A 27 -19.59 25.48 -21.15
CA PRO A 27 -20.36 24.29 -20.84
C PRO A 27 -19.83 23.68 -19.53
N GLU A 28 -20.79 23.22 -18.72
CA GLU A 28 -20.61 22.59 -17.42
C GLU A 28 -19.46 21.56 -17.35
N PRO A 29 -18.83 21.40 -16.17
CA PRO A 29 -17.62 20.60 -16.01
C PRO A 29 -17.92 19.11 -16.14
N THR A 30 -17.52 18.52 -17.27
CA THR A 30 -17.22 17.09 -17.32
C THR A 30 -15.95 16.87 -16.51
N ALA A 31 -16.13 16.56 -15.23
CA ALA A 31 -15.04 16.29 -14.30
C ALA A 31 -14.17 15.14 -14.85
N ALA A 32 -12.94 15.49 -15.23
CA ALA A 32 -11.86 14.54 -15.35
C ALA A 32 -11.73 13.83 -14.01
N ALA A 33 -11.97 12.52 -14.01
CA ALA A 33 -11.73 11.65 -12.87
C ALA A 33 -10.23 11.65 -12.58
N ALA A 34 -9.79 12.60 -11.77
CA ALA A 34 -8.58 12.46 -10.97
C ALA A 34 -8.80 11.21 -10.12
N VAL A 35 -8.00 10.17 -10.38
CA VAL A 35 -7.91 9.02 -9.48
C VAL A 35 -7.22 9.53 -8.21
N THR A 36 -8.03 10.12 -7.33
CA THR A 36 -7.65 10.40 -5.95
C THR A 36 -7.27 9.06 -5.32
N PRO A 37 -6.12 8.94 -4.64
CA PRO A 37 -5.94 7.81 -3.73
C PRO A 37 -7.13 7.84 -2.77
N ALA A 38 -7.84 6.72 -2.68
CA ALA A 38 -9.00 6.58 -1.81
C ALA A 38 -8.55 6.90 -0.38
N ALA A 39 -8.82 8.13 0.05
CA ALA A 39 -8.74 8.50 1.45
C ALA A 39 -9.80 7.65 2.15
N VAL A 40 -9.34 6.61 2.86
CA VAL A 40 -10.18 5.81 3.73
C VAL A 40 -10.83 6.78 4.70
N ALA A 41 -12.14 6.97 4.57
CA ALA A 41 -12.91 7.83 5.45
C ALA A 41 -12.78 7.29 6.88
N THR A 42 -12.02 7.99 7.72
CA THR A 42 -12.02 7.86 9.18
C THR A 42 -13.28 8.55 9.72
N GLY A 43 -14.45 8.03 9.34
CA GLY A 43 -15.73 8.38 9.95
C GLY A 43 -15.89 7.57 11.24
N THR A 44 -15.61 8.18 12.38
CA THR A 44 -15.88 7.59 13.69
C THR A 44 -17.38 7.65 13.97
N LEU A 45 -18.09 6.57 13.65
CA LEU A 45 -19.49 6.40 14.04
C LEU A 45 -19.58 6.07 15.55
N PRO A 46 -20.52 6.67 16.31
CA PRO A 46 -20.76 6.30 17.70
C PRO A 46 -21.37 4.90 17.75
N GLY A 47 -20.61 3.94 18.30
CA GLY A 47 -20.98 2.52 18.37
C GLY A 47 -19.94 1.55 17.79
N VAL A 48 -18.85 2.07 17.21
CA VAL A 48 -17.74 1.23 16.70
C VAL A 48 -16.97 0.67 17.90
N THR A 49 -17.30 -0.55 18.30
CA THR A 49 -16.35 -1.40 19.03
C THR A 49 -15.06 -1.42 18.23
N ALA A 50 -13.90 -1.23 18.86
CA ALA A 50 -12.62 -1.51 18.20
C ALA A 50 -12.74 -2.89 17.53
N ALA A 51 -12.71 -2.93 16.20
CA ALA A 51 -12.84 -4.20 15.47
C ALA A 51 -11.78 -5.14 16.04
N ALA A 52 -12.14 -6.35 16.45
CA ALA A 52 -11.12 -7.28 16.91
C ALA A 52 -10.13 -7.52 15.76
N LEU A 53 -8.83 -7.67 16.05
CA LEU A 53 -7.79 -7.88 15.04
C LEU A 53 -8.17 -8.89 13.92
N PRO A 54 -8.82 -10.04 14.21
CA PRO A 54 -9.28 -10.96 13.17
C PRO A 54 -10.27 -10.33 12.18
N GLU A 55 -11.23 -9.52 12.65
CA GLU A 55 -12.19 -8.84 11.78
C GLU A 55 -11.49 -7.81 10.89
N ALA A 56 -10.56 -7.04 11.47
CA ALA A 56 -9.76 -6.08 10.73
C ALA A 56 -8.87 -6.76 9.66
N LEU A 57 -8.27 -7.91 9.99
CA LEU A 57 -7.50 -8.73 9.04
C LEU A 57 -8.39 -9.26 7.92
N ALA A 58 -9.58 -9.76 8.25
CA ALA A 58 -10.53 -10.25 7.25
C ALA A 58 -10.85 -9.17 6.23
N GLN A 59 -11.19 -7.96 6.69
CA GLN A 59 -11.47 -6.82 5.83
C GLN A 59 -10.25 -6.43 4.97
N ALA A 60 -9.06 -6.32 5.57
CA ALA A 60 -7.84 -5.93 4.85
C ALA A 60 -7.47 -6.94 3.74
N TYR A 61 -7.59 -8.24 4.01
CA TYR A 61 -7.33 -9.27 3.00
C TYR A 61 -8.42 -9.35 1.93
N THR A 62 -9.69 -9.09 2.24
CA THR A 62 -10.74 -8.97 1.22
C THR A 62 -10.43 -7.86 0.22
N VAL A 63 -10.01 -6.69 0.70
CA VAL A 63 -9.60 -5.57 -0.17
C VAL A 63 -8.42 -5.95 -1.06
N LEU A 64 -7.41 -6.64 -0.52
CA LEU A 64 -6.28 -7.12 -1.34
C LEU A 64 -6.72 -8.14 -2.39
N ALA A 65 -7.58 -9.08 -2.02
CA ALA A 65 -8.10 -10.09 -2.94
C ALA A 65 -8.85 -9.48 -4.14
N GLU A 66 -9.64 -8.42 -3.90
CA GLU A 66 -10.37 -7.71 -4.96
C GLU A 66 -9.43 -6.94 -5.90
N SER A 67 -8.36 -6.37 -5.36
CA SER A 67 -7.45 -5.50 -6.11
C SER A 67 -6.28 -6.22 -6.77
N ALA A 68 -6.01 -7.49 -6.42
CA ALA A 68 -4.78 -8.30 -6.40
C ALA A 68 -3.56 -7.94 -7.30
N GLN A 69 -3.63 -7.00 -8.23
CA GLN A 69 -2.51 -6.35 -8.93
C GLN A 69 -1.58 -7.35 -9.63
N GLY A 70 -2.13 -8.45 -10.14
CA GLY A 70 -1.37 -9.53 -10.78
C GLY A 70 -0.81 -10.58 -9.81
N GLN A 71 -1.16 -10.50 -8.53
CA GLN A 71 -0.87 -11.51 -7.52
C GLN A 71 -2.03 -12.53 -7.40
N PRO A 72 -1.77 -13.74 -6.88
CA PRO A 72 -2.82 -14.75 -6.68
C PRO A 72 -3.82 -14.29 -5.61
N ALA A 73 -5.01 -13.89 -6.05
CA ALA A 73 -6.09 -13.44 -5.17
C ALA A 73 -6.50 -14.52 -4.15
N GLU A 74 -6.35 -15.79 -4.51
CA GLU A 74 -6.71 -16.95 -3.68
C GLU A 74 -5.93 -16.98 -2.37
N VAL A 75 -4.68 -16.50 -2.37
CA VAL A 75 -3.86 -16.42 -1.15
C VAL A 75 -4.51 -15.45 -0.15
N PHE A 76 -4.94 -14.28 -0.62
CA PHE A 76 -5.58 -13.28 0.24
C PHE A 76 -7.00 -13.70 0.62
N GLN A 77 -7.76 -14.33 -0.29
CA GLN A 77 -9.09 -14.88 0.03
C GLN A 77 -9.02 -15.95 1.14
N ALA A 78 -8.02 -16.84 1.09
CA ALA A 78 -7.83 -17.85 2.11
C ALA A 78 -7.52 -17.23 3.48
N LYS A 79 -6.68 -16.18 3.52
CA LYS A 79 -6.39 -15.44 4.76
C LYS A 79 -7.59 -14.65 5.26
N ALA A 80 -8.36 -14.02 4.36
CA ALA A 80 -9.59 -13.34 4.70
C ALA A 80 -10.61 -14.30 5.34
N ALA A 81 -10.79 -15.48 4.74
CA ALA A 81 -11.67 -16.51 5.26
C ALA A 81 -11.21 -17.03 6.63
N ALA A 82 -9.91 -17.32 6.81
CA ALA A 82 -9.36 -17.71 8.10
C ALA A 82 -9.62 -16.64 9.17
N ALA A 83 -9.30 -15.38 8.87
CA ALA A 83 -9.52 -14.26 9.77
C ALA A 83 -11.01 -14.03 10.10
N GLY A 84 -11.91 -14.22 9.12
CA GLY A 84 -13.36 -14.12 9.29
C GLY A 84 -13.95 -15.17 10.24
N THR A 85 -13.24 -16.28 10.47
CA THR A 85 -13.60 -17.30 11.48
C THR A 85 -13.02 -17.00 12.88
N GLY A 86 -12.34 -15.86 13.05
CA GLY A 86 -11.69 -15.46 14.29
C GLY A 86 -10.24 -15.93 14.43
N ALA A 87 -9.68 -16.62 13.44
CA ALA A 87 -8.27 -17.00 13.46
C ALA A 87 -7.37 -15.78 13.20
N LEU A 88 -6.13 -15.84 13.69
CA LEU A 88 -5.09 -14.87 13.34
C LEU A 88 -4.18 -15.53 12.30
N PRO A 89 -4.36 -15.28 11.00
CA PRO A 89 -3.46 -15.82 9.98
C PRO A 89 -2.03 -15.33 10.26
N GLU A 90 -1.06 -16.24 10.17
CA GLU A 90 0.35 -15.87 10.27
C GLU A 90 0.75 -15.00 9.07
N PRO A 91 1.69 -14.05 9.26
CA PRO A 91 2.35 -13.36 8.15
C PRO A 91 3.00 -14.35 7.18
N GLU A 92 3.11 -13.98 5.90
CA GLU A 92 3.83 -14.75 4.90
C GLU A 92 5.29 -14.97 5.31
N ALA A 93 5.82 -16.16 5.01
CA ALA A 93 7.21 -16.47 5.31
C ALA A 93 8.16 -15.53 4.53
N PRO A 94 9.11 -14.88 5.20
CA PRO A 94 10.06 -14.00 4.53
C PRO A 94 11.02 -14.80 3.64
N MET A 95 11.18 -14.35 2.39
CA MET A 95 12.12 -14.97 1.43
C MET A 95 13.41 -14.17 1.24
N THR A 96 13.42 -12.91 1.65
CA THR A 96 14.56 -12.00 1.50
C THR A 96 14.97 -11.45 2.86
N PRO A 97 16.24 -11.02 3.04
CA PRO A 97 16.67 -10.37 4.28
C PRO A 97 15.86 -9.11 4.62
N ASP A 98 15.27 -8.46 3.62
CA ASP A 98 14.44 -7.28 3.81
C ASP A 98 13.05 -7.63 4.35
N LEU A 99 12.40 -8.64 3.76
CA LEU A 99 11.17 -9.21 4.30
C LEU A 99 11.37 -9.75 5.73
N HIS A 100 12.51 -10.37 6.03
CA HIS A 100 12.82 -10.82 7.39
C HIS A 100 12.81 -9.68 8.41
N ARG A 101 13.40 -8.51 8.07
CA ARG A 101 13.38 -7.34 8.95
C ARG A 101 11.98 -6.76 9.09
N ALA A 102 11.22 -6.73 8.00
CA ALA A 102 9.84 -6.26 8.00
C ALA A 102 8.93 -7.14 8.85
N GLU A 103 9.02 -8.46 8.70
CA GLU A 103 8.29 -9.43 9.52
C GLU A 103 8.63 -9.26 11.00
N ALA A 104 9.92 -9.13 11.33
CA ALA A 104 10.36 -8.90 12.70
C ALA A 104 9.77 -7.61 13.29
N ALA A 105 9.79 -6.51 12.53
CA ALA A 105 9.19 -5.24 12.96
C ALA A 105 7.67 -5.36 13.18
N LEU A 106 6.97 -6.09 12.32
CA LEU A 106 5.55 -6.38 12.47
C LEU A 106 5.28 -7.21 13.74
N ARG A 107 6.01 -8.31 13.94
CA ARG A 107 5.86 -9.17 15.12
C ARG A 107 6.12 -8.40 16.42
N ILE A 108 7.13 -7.53 16.44
CA ILE A 108 7.40 -6.66 17.60
C ILE A 108 6.22 -5.72 17.86
N ALA A 109 5.69 -5.06 16.83
CA ALA A 109 4.54 -4.18 16.99
C ALA A 109 3.32 -4.95 17.55
N LEU A 110 3.01 -6.12 17.00
CA LEU A 110 1.91 -6.97 17.46
C LEU A 110 2.11 -7.45 18.90
N ALA A 111 3.34 -7.82 19.29
CA ALA A 111 3.68 -8.23 20.65
C ALA A 111 3.53 -7.08 21.66
N ASN A 112 3.72 -5.83 21.22
CA ASN A 112 3.50 -4.63 22.02
C ASN A 112 2.02 -4.18 22.03
N ASN A 113 1.08 -5.13 21.93
CA ASN A 113 -0.37 -4.91 21.95
C ASN A 113 -0.95 -4.03 20.83
N ALA A 114 -0.21 -3.76 19.75
CA ALA A 114 -0.74 -3.01 18.62
C ALA A 114 -2.01 -3.65 18.05
N GLY A 115 -2.10 -4.99 18.04
CA GLY A 115 -3.30 -5.71 17.61
C GLY A 115 -4.54 -5.45 18.45
N ALA A 116 -4.39 -5.13 19.74
CA ALA A 116 -5.50 -4.82 20.63
C ALA A 116 -5.86 -3.33 20.65
N LEU A 117 -4.84 -2.46 20.57
CA LEU A 117 -4.99 -1.01 20.67
C LEU A 117 -5.33 -0.36 19.33
N LEU A 118 -4.78 -0.90 18.25
CA LEU A 118 -4.80 -0.35 16.88
C LEU A 118 -5.07 -1.47 15.86
N PRO A 119 -6.20 -2.20 15.99
CA PRO A 119 -6.45 -3.42 15.22
C PRO A 119 -6.50 -3.19 13.70
N ARG A 120 -7.03 -2.05 13.25
CA ARG A 120 -7.12 -1.72 11.83
C ARG A 120 -5.74 -1.47 11.23
N GLU A 121 -4.92 -0.69 11.93
CA GLU A 121 -3.57 -0.34 11.51
C GLU A 121 -2.65 -1.58 11.55
N ALA A 122 -2.82 -2.44 12.57
CA ALA A 122 -2.13 -3.72 12.69
C ALA A 122 -2.49 -4.66 11.54
N ALA A 123 -3.78 -4.78 11.22
CA ALA A 123 -4.25 -5.56 10.09
C ALA A 123 -3.73 -5.02 8.74
N THR A 124 -3.74 -3.70 8.57
CA THR A 124 -3.24 -3.05 7.34
C THR A 124 -1.74 -3.30 7.18
N ALA A 125 -0.95 -3.17 8.25
CA ALA A 125 0.47 -3.47 8.22
C ALA A 125 0.74 -4.93 7.86
N GLN A 126 0.03 -5.88 8.46
CA GLN A 126 0.20 -7.30 8.14
C GLN A 126 -0.21 -7.62 6.70
N ALA A 127 -1.37 -7.13 6.25
CA ALA A 127 -1.84 -7.35 4.88
C ALA A 127 -0.87 -6.74 3.85
N ALA A 128 -0.33 -5.54 4.11
CA ALA A 128 0.66 -4.91 3.25
C ALA A 128 2.00 -5.67 3.20
N TYR A 129 2.45 -6.21 4.34
CA TYR A 129 3.61 -7.09 4.39
C TYR A 129 3.38 -8.36 3.55
N ASP A 130 2.24 -9.02 3.72
CA ASP A 130 1.90 -10.23 2.97
C ASP A 130 1.80 -9.96 1.48
N CYS A 131 1.20 -8.84 1.08
CA CYS A 131 1.19 -8.40 -0.32
C CYS A 131 2.62 -8.26 -0.86
N TRP A 132 3.51 -7.58 -0.13
CA TRP A 132 4.89 -7.44 -0.57
C TRP A 132 5.60 -8.80 -0.69
N ALA A 133 5.44 -9.68 0.30
CA ALA A 133 6.03 -11.02 0.29
C ALA A 133 5.50 -11.90 -0.86
N VAL A 134 4.19 -11.87 -1.13
CA VAL A 134 3.57 -12.59 -2.25
C VAL A 134 4.06 -12.05 -3.58
N ALA A 135 4.14 -10.72 -3.74
CA ALA A 135 4.64 -10.10 -4.96
C ALA A 135 6.08 -10.52 -5.27
N GLU A 136 6.98 -10.53 -4.27
CA GLU A 136 8.36 -11.02 -4.44
C GLU A 136 8.41 -12.52 -4.77
N ARG A 137 7.62 -13.35 -4.07
CA ARG A 137 7.58 -14.81 -4.29
C ARG A 137 7.09 -15.19 -5.68
N THR A 138 6.06 -14.50 -6.17
CA THR A 138 5.36 -14.85 -7.41
C THR A 138 5.95 -14.16 -8.64
N GLY A 139 6.91 -13.26 -8.46
CA GLY A 139 7.46 -12.47 -9.56
C GLY A 139 6.43 -11.54 -10.18
N ALA A 140 5.49 -11.03 -9.36
CA ALA A 140 4.50 -10.05 -9.78
C ALA A 140 5.18 -8.78 -10.34
N PRO A 141 4.46 -7.93 -11.09
CA PRO A 141 5.04 -6.69 -11.61
C PRO A 141 5.74 -5.90 -10.50
N PRO A 142 6.94 -5.33 -10.73
CA PRO A 142 7.72 -4.65 -9.69
C PRO A 142 6.95 -3.54 -8.96
N SER A 143 5.98 -2.90 -9.63
CA SER A 143 5.11 -1.89 -9.04
C SER A 143 4.30 -2.44 -7.85
N ALA A 144 3.80 -3.68 -7.91
CA ALA A 144 3.02 -4.26 -6.83
C ALA A 144 3.85 -4.43 -5.55
N ALA A 145 5.09 -4.93 -5.68
CA ALA A 145 6.01 -5.05 -4.55
C ALA A 145 6.39 -3.67 -3.97
N VAL A 146 6.61 -2.67 -4.82
CA VAL A 146 6.94 -1.29 -4.40
C VAL A 146 5.78 -0.66 -3.64
N ASP A 147 4.56 -0.76 -4.16
CA ASP A 147 3.37 -0.15 -3.55
C ASP A 147 3.05 -0.81 -2.20
N CYS A 148 3.09 -2.14 -2.13
CA CYS A 148 2.83 -2.87 -0.90
C CYS A 148 3.92 -2.64 0.16
N ARG A 149 5.19 -2.56 -0.26
CA ARG A 149 6.29 -2.17 0.63
C ARG A 149 6.11 -0.75 1.18
N ALA A 150 5.69 0.20 0.34
CA ALA A 150 5.45 1.58 0.76
C ALA A 150 4.29 1.66 1.77
N LEU A 151 3.20 0.95 1.50
CA LEU A 151 2.05 0.84 2.40
C LEU A 151 2.46 0.23 3.74
N PHE A 152 3.21 -0.88 3.73
CA PHE A 152 3.76 -1.49 4.95
C PHE A 152 4.59 -0.48 5.74
N GLY A 153 5.53 0.19 5.08
CA GLY A 153 6.39 1.18 5.72
C GLY A 153 5.62 2.33 6.37
N SER A 154 4.53 2.81 5.75
CA SER A 154 3.67 3.83 6.35
C SER A 154 2.87 3.30 7.54
N SER A 155 2.23 2.14 7.39
CA SER A 155 1.36 1.54 8.42
C SER A 155 2.16 1.14 9.66
N ILE A 156 3.35 0.56 9.47
CA ILE A 156 4.21 0.19 10.59
C ILE A 156 4.67 1.45 11.33
N ARG A 157 5.06 2.55 10.65
CA ARG A 157 5.42 3.79 11.37
C ARG A 157 4.26 4.36 12.19
N GLU A 158 3.03 4.28 11.67
CA GLU A 158 1.85 4.73 12.40
C GLU A 158 1.61 3.90 13.67
N LEU A 159 1.75 2.58 13.58
CA LEU A 159 1.64 1.70 14.75
C LEU A 159 2.62 2.10 15.84
N TRP A 160 3.88 2.33 15.48
CA TRP A 160 4.93 2.70 16.44
C TRP A 160 4.74 4.11 17.02
N ALA A 161 4.13 5.02 16.28
CA ALA A 161 3.83 6.36 16.77
C ALA A 161 2.70 6.38 17.81
N ARG A 162 1.90 5.30 17.88
CA ARG A 162 0.67 5.22 18.67
C ARG A 162 0.68 4.10 19.72
N SER A 163 1.74 3.28 19.76
CA SER A 163 2.02 2.24 20.75
C SER A 163 2.93 2.75 21.87
#